data_AF-A0A9P5XXZ1-F1
#
_entry.id   AF-A0A9P5XXZ1-F1
#
_cell.length_a   1.000
_cell.length_b   1.000
_cell.length_c   1.000
_cell.angle_alpha   90.00
_cell.angle_beta   90.00
_cell.angle_gamma   90.00
#
_symmetry.space_group_name_H-M   'P 1'
#
loop_
_entity.id
_entity.type
_entity.pdbx_description
1 polymer ?
#
loop_
_entity_poly.entity_id
_entity_poly.type
_entity_poly.pdbx_seq_one_letter_code
_entity_poly.pdbx_strand_id
1 'polypeptide(L)'
;TDVILSSSDGVQFGAHLRNLELYSGKFLAHVPSEDPHHIVTVEENSTVLSLLLQYMHLCPQPDPKTIPFGTLEQLANAVEKYLIYSAMAICKLRMEFHLEQYPSEILRYAAKNKYTDLANEAALLTIGFDYKRIKESFGGDPDTPRRWVR
;
A
#
# COMPACT_ATOMS: atom_id res chain seq x y z
N THR A 1 -17.57 -2.25 -17.29
CA THR A 1 -17.07 -3.20 -16.30
C THR A 1 -16.91 -4.54 -16.95
N ASP A 2 -15.72 -5.12 -16.90
CA ASP A 2 -15.37 -6.45 -17.43
C ASP A 2 -14.68 -7.32 -16.37
N VAL A 3 -14.49 -6.78 -15.15
CA VAL A 3 -14.00 -7.49 -13.96
C VAL A 3 -14.67 -6.92 -12.70
N ILE A 4 -14.91 -7.79 -11.72
CA ILE A 4 -15.39 -7.41 -10.38
C ILE A 4 -14.26 -7.65 -9.38
N LEU A 5 -13.92 -6.64 -8.60
CA LEU A 5 -12.96 -6.75 -7.51
C LEU A 5 -13.72 -6.85 -6.19
N SER A 6 -13.48 -7.91 -5.42
CA SER A 6 -14.03 -8.06 -4.07
C SER A 6 -12.96 -7.65 -3.06
N SER A 7 -13.23 -6.63 -2.26
CA SER A 7 -12.36 -6.25 -1.15
C SER A 7 -12.38 -7.30 -0.03
N SER A 8 -11.42 -7.22 0.88
CA SER A 8 -11.32 -8.16 2.02
C SER A 8 -12.46 -8.04 3.03
N ASP A 9 -13.16 -6.91 3.06
CA ASP A 9 -14.39 -6.67 3.83
C ASP A 9 -15.69 -6.97 3.03
N GLY A 10 -15.57 -7.62 1.86
CA GLY A 10 -16.69 -8.18 1.10
C GLY A 10 -17.44 -7.20 0.20
N VAL A 11 -16.92 -5.97 0.02
CA VAL A 11 -17.51 -4.97 -0.87
C VAL A 11 -17.00 -5.21 -2.30
N GLN A 12 -17.92 -5.16 -3.27
CA GLN A 12 -17.58 -5.40 -4.67
C GLN A 12 -17.51 -4.11 -5.48
N PHE A 13 -16.50 -4.03 -6.35
CA PHE A 13 -16.25 -2.90 -7.23
C PHE A 13 -16.19 -3.37 -8.67
N GLY A 14 -16.94 -2.70 -9.54
CA GLY A 14 -16.77 -2.88 -10.98
C GLY A 14 -15.55 -2.11 -11.48
N ALA A 15 -14.66 -2.79 -12.22
CA ALA A 15 -13.51 -2.17 -12.86
C ALA A 15 -13.42 -2.54 -14.34
N HIS A 16 -12.43 -1.95 -15.01
CA HIS A 16 -12.08 -2.26 -16.39
C HIS A 16 -10.67 -2.84 -16.44
N LEU A 17 -10.49 -4.07 -16.91
CA LEU A 17 -9.20 -4.76 -17.07
C LEU A 17 -8.21 -3.85 -17.81
N ARG A 18 -8.66 -3.19 -18.88
CA ARG A 18 -7.85 -2.22 -19.64
C ARG A 18 -7.30 -1.08 -18.78
N ASN A 19 -8.07 -0.57 -17.83
CA ASN A 19 -7.59 0.49 -16.93
C ASN A 19 -6.59 -0.07 -15.92
N LEU A 20 -6.86 -1.26 -15.38
CA LEU A 20 -5.93 -1.93 -14.47
C LEU A 20 -4.59 -2.21 -15.16
N GLU A 21 -4.60 -2.67 -16.41
CA GLU A 21 -3.39 -2.85 -17.24
C GLU A 21 -2.63 -1.56 -17.50
N LEU A 22 -3.35 -0.50 -17.84
CA LEU A 22 -2.73 0.77 -18.25
C LEU A 22 -2.09 1.51 -17.07
N TYR A 23 -2.72 1.47 -15.91
CA TYR A 23 -2.34 2.28 -14.75
C TYR A 23 -1.60 1.50 -13.67
N SER A 24 -1.44 0.18 -13.81
CA SER A 24 -0.69 -0.65 -12.87
C SER A 24 0.33 -1.52 -13.60
N GLY A 25 1.52 -1.69 -13.00
CA GLY A 25 2.53 -2.60 -13.53
C GLY A 25 2.33 -4.07 -13.14
N LYS A 26 1.50 -4.35 -12.12
CA LYS A 26 1.41 -5.70 -11.52
C LYS A 26 -0.01 -6.16 -11.16
N PHE A 27 -1.05 -5.36 -11.34
CA PHE A 27 -2.38 -5.74 -10.85
C PHE A 27 -2.89 -7.02 -11.53
N LEU A 28 -2.72 -7.15 -12.84
CA LEU A 28 -3.16 -8.35 -13.57
C LEU A 28 -2.40 -9.62 -13.21
N ALA A 29 -1.19 -9.53 -12.65
CA ALA A 29 -0.49 -10.72 -12.14
C ALA A 29 -1.24 -11.38 -10.97
N HIS A 30 -2.21 -10.68 -10.38
CA HIS A 30 -3.05 -11.15 -9.29
C HIS A 30 -4.47 -11.54 -9.74
N VAL A 31 -4.81 -11.39 -11.02
CA VAL A 31 -6.11 -11.76 -11.58
C VAL A 31 -6.05 -13.19 -12.09
N PRO A 32 -6.82 -14.14 -11.53
CA PRO A 32 -6.87 -15.51 -12.04
C PRO A 32 -7.41 -15.54 -13.47
N SER A 33 -6.72 -16.20 -14.38
CA SER A 33 -7.09 -16.27 -15.80
C SER A 33 -8.33 -17.12 -16.10
N GLU A 34 -8.86 -17.85 -15.11
CA GLU A 34 -9.84 -18.93 -15.33
C GLU A 34 -11.15 -18.75 -14.55
N ASP A 35 -11.41 -17.61 -13.91
CA ASP A 35 -12.68 -17.41 -13.20
C ASP A 35 -13.83 -17.05 -14.18
N PRO A 36 -14.83 -17.92 -14.38
CA PRO A 36 -15.96 -17.67 -15.28
C PRO A 36 -16.81 -16.44 -14.86
N HIS A 37 -16.71 -16.01 -13.60
CA HIS A 37 -17.43 -14.85 -13.07
C HIS A 37 -16.58 -13.57 -13.01
N HIS A 38 -15.28 -13.66 -13.35
CA HIS A 38 -14.32 -12.54 -13.29
C HIS A 38 -14.34 -11.80 -11.94
N ILE A 39 -14.58 -12.52 -10.83
CA ILE A 39 -14.52 -11.94 -9.48
C ILE A 39 -13.14 -12.18 -8.91
N VAL A 40 -12.42 -11.11 -8.59
CA VAL A 40 -11.06 -11.17 -8.03
C VAL A 40 -11.09 -10.64 -6.61
N THR A 41 -10.82 -11.51 -5.64
CA THR A 41 -10.68 -11.10 -4.24
C THR A 41 -9.31 -10.49 -4.01
N VAL A 42 -9.27 -9.30 -3.42
CA VAL A 42 -8.04 -8.60 -3.05
C VAL A 42 -7.91 -8.46 -1.54
N GLU A 43 -6.68 -8.24 -1.06
CA GLU A 43 -6.39 -8.14 0.39
C GLU A 43 -6.82 -6.79 0.97
N GLU A 44 -6.92 -5.76 0.11
CA GLU A 44 -7.28 -4.41 0.49
C GLU A 44 -8.76 -4.31 0.87
N ASN A 45 -9.06 -3.57 1.93
CA ASN A 45 -10.45 -3.27 2.30
C ASN A 45 -11.08 -2.30 1.28
N SER A 46 -12.40 -2.14 1.37
CA SER A 46 -13.19 -1.31 0.46
C SER A 46 -12.72 0.14 0.36
N THR A 47 -12.25 0.73 1.47
CA THR A 47 -11.78 2.11 1.49
C THR A 47 -10.49 2.28 0.67
N VAL A 48 -9.53 1.39 0.89
CA VAL A 48 -8.24 1.40 0.18
C VAL A 48 -8.45 1.04 -1.29
N LEU A 49 -9.26 0.04 -1.58
CA LEU A 49 -9.56 -0.39 -2.95
C LEU A 49 -10.24 0.72 -3.76
N SER A 50 -11.18 1.45 -3.16
CA SER A 50 -11.82 2.62 -3.79
C SER A 50 -10.79 3.69 -4.18
N LEU A 51 -9.86 4.01 -3.28
CA LEU A 51 -8.78 4.98 -3.54
C LEU A 51 -7.84 4.50 -4.66
N LEU A 52 -7.43 3.22 -4.64
CA LEU A 52 -6.60 2.64 -5.71
C LEU A 52 -7.30 2.78 -7.07
N LEU A 53 -8.58 2.42 -7.14
CA LEU A 53 -9.37 2.53 -8.36
C LEU A 53 -9.49 3.98 -8.82
N GLN A 54 -9.67 4.94 -7.91
CA GLN A 54 -9.70 6.36 -8.26
C GLN A 54 -8.41 6.82 -8.98
N TYR A 55 -7.24 6.34 -8.56
CA TYR A 55 -5.96 6.62 -9.25
C TYR A 55 -5.81 5.95 -10.62
N MET A 56 -6.62 4.93 -10.91
CA MET A 56 -6.62 4.16 -12.16
C MET A 56 -7.80 4.50 -13.08
N HIS A 57 -8.62 5.47 -12.70
CA HIS A 57 -9.73 5.96 -13.51
C HIS A 57 -9.45 7.37 -14.04
N LEU A 58 -10.15 7.73 -15.12
CA LEU A 58 -10.13 9.08 -15.68
C LEU A 58 -11.01 10.03 -14.84
N CYS A 59 -10.64 10.22 -13.59
CA CYS A 59 -11.29 11.14 -12.66
C CYS A 59 -10.24 11.94 -11.89
N PRO A 60 -10.64 13.04 -11.22
CA PRO A 60 -9.75 13.76 -10.34
C PRO A 60 -9.17 12.82 -9.26
N GLN A 61 -7.87 12.92 -9.03
CA GLN A 61 -7.18 12.17 -7.98
C GLN A 61 -7.70 12.59 -6.59
N PRO A 62 -7.71 11.68 -5.60
CA PRO A 62 -8.12 12.03 -4.24
C PRO A 62 -7.16 13.05 -3.64
N ASP A 63 -7.65 13.92 -2.76
CA ASP A 63 -6.79 14.80 -1.98
C ASP A 63 -6.06 13.98 -0.89
N PRO A 64 -4.74 13.77 -1.02
CA PRO A 64 -3.99 12.91 -0.10
C PRO A 64 -3.86 13.50 1.31
N LYS A 65 -4.23 14.77 1.52
CA LYS A 65 -4.23 15.41 2.84
C LYS A 65 -5.44 15.03 3.69
N THR A 66 -6.52 14.59 3.05
CA THR A 66 -7.77 14.23 3.74
C THR A 66 -7.81 12.76 4.17
N ILE A 67 -6.85 11.96 3.72
CA ILE A 67 -6.76 10.53 4.01
C ILE A 67 -6.15 10.34 5.42
N PRO A 68 -6.84 9.67 6.36
CA PRO A 68 -6.29 9.34 7.66
C PRO A 68 -5.05 8.46 7.55
N PHE A 69 -4.08 8.61 8.46
CA PHE A 69 -2.79 7.91 8.38
C PHE A 69 -2.92 6.38 8.22
N GLY A 70 -3.80 5.72 8.99
CA GLY A 70 -3.99 4.27 8.88
C GLY A 70 -4.48 3.81 7.50
N THR A 71 -5.28 4.63 6.81
CA THR A 71 -5.71 4.38 5.42
C THR A 71 -4.60 4.73 4.44
N LEU A 72 -3.88 5.83 4.67
CA LEU A 72 -2.74 6.24 3.86
C LEU A 72 -1.63 5.18 3.86
N GLU A 73 -1.31 4.59 5.00
CA GLU A 73 -0.31 3.53 5.11
C GLU A 73 -0.70 2.31 4.26
N GLN A 74 -1.96 1.86 4.37
CA GLN A 74 -2.47 0.74 3.59
C GLN A 74 -2.48 1.06 2.08
N LEU A 75 -2.92 2.27 1.72
CA LEU A 75 -2.89 2.77 0.35
C LEU A 75 -1.45 2.80 -0.20
N ALA A 76 -0.51 3.37 0.54
CA ALA A 76 0.89 3.46 0.14
C ALA A 76 1.49 2.07 -0.09
N ASN A 77 1.22 1.10 0.78
CA ASN A 77 1.65 -0.28 0.58
C ASN A 77 1.02 -0.93 -0.67
N ALA A 78 -0.26 -0.70 -0.92
CA ALA A 78 -0.95 -1.27 -2.06
C ALA A 78 -0.54 -0.64 -3.40
N VAL A 79 -0.30 0.68 -3.41
CA VAL A 79 0.24 1.42 -4.56
C VAL A 79 1.59 0.86 -5.00
N GLU A 80 2.46 0.55 -4.04
CA GLU A 80 3.77 -0.10 -4.31
C GLU A 80 3.59 -1.54 -4.78
N LYS A 81 2.70 -2.31 -4.14
CA LYS A 81 2.39 -3.71 -4.50
C LYS A 81 1.96 -3.83 -5.96
N TYR A 82 1.04 -2.96 -6.40
CA TYR A 82 0.46 -2.99 -7.75
C TYR A 82 1.24 -2.14 -8.77
N LEU A 83 2.26 -1.40 -8.34
CA LEU A 83 3.03 -0.45 -9.15
C LEU A 83 2.13 0.59 -9.83
N ILE A 84 1.33 1.31 -9.04
CA ILE A 84 0.50 2.42 -9.51
C ILE A 84 1.33 3.70 -9.53
N TYR A 85 2.11 3.88 -10.59
CA TYR A 85 3.14 4.93 -10.68
C TYR A 85 2.59 6.35 -10.46
N SER A 86 1.35 6.62 -10.84
CA SER A 86 0.70 7.92 -10.62
C SER A 86 0.55 8.28 -9.14
N ALA A 87 0.49 7.30 -8.25
CA ALA A 87 0.25 7.47 -6.82
C ALA A 87 1.51 7.26 -5.96
N MET A 88 2.54 6.56 -6.47
CA MET A 88 3.73 6.17 -5.68
C MET A 88 4.42 7.37 -5.04
N ALA A 89 4.77 8.39 -5.84
CA ALA A 89 5.51 9.56 -5.37
C ALA A 89 4.73 10.36 -4.32
N ILE A 90 3.42 10.56 -4.54
CA ILE A 90 2.60 11.33 -3.61
C ILE A 90 2.34 10.57 -2.32
N CYS A 91 2.13 9.25 -2.37
CA CYS A 91 2.00 8.43 -1.17
C CYS A 91 3.29 8.44 -0.35
N LYS A 92 4.45 8.27 -1.00
CA LYS A 92 5.77 8.35 -0.34
C LYS A 92 5.96 9.70 0.36
N LEU A 93 5.69 10.81 -0.32
CA LEU A 93 5.82 12.16 0.25
C LEU A 93 4.89 12.38 1.45
N ARG A 94 3.68 11.81 1.43
CA ARG A 94 2.79 11.85 2.60
C ARG A 94 3.27 10.97 3.73
N MET A 95 3.85 9.80 3.45
CA MET A 95 4.48 8.97 4.48
C MET A 95 5.63 9.73 5.13
N GLU A 96 6.52 10.35 4.36
CA GLU A 96 7.60 11.22 4.86
C GLU A 96 7.09 12.35 5.75
N PHE A 97 6.01 13.02 5.36
CA PHE A 97 5.38 14.08 6.15
C PHE A 97 4.94 13.61 7.56
N HIS A 98 4.61 12.32 7.71
CA HIS A 98 4.15 11.72 8.95
C HIS A 98 5.28 11.06 9.77
N LEU A 99 6.54 11.19 9.34
CA LEU A 99 7.72 10.52 9.91
C LEU A 99 7.83 10.65 11.42
N GLU A 100 7.74 11.87 11.95
CA GLU A 100 7.88 12.10 13.39
C GLU A 100 6.74 11.52 14.22
N GLN A 101 5.54 11.40 13.62
CA GLN A 101 4.33 10.94 14.32
C GLN A 101 4.23 9.41 14.34
N TYR A 102 4.64 8.75 13.26
CA TYR A 102 4.50 7.31 13.05
C TYR A 102 5.79 6.65 12.54
N PRO A 103 6.93 6.83 13.24
CA PRO A 103 8.24 6.41 12.73
C PRO A 103 8.35 4.89 12.56
N SER A 104 7.70 4.10 13.42
CA SER A 104 7.70 2.64 13.36
C SER A 104 7.00 2.09 12.10
N GLU A 105 5.83 2.63 11.78
CA GLU A 105 5.01 2.27 10.64
C GLU A 105 5.71 2.69 9.34
N ILE A 106 6.30 3.89 9.33
CA ILE A 106 7.03 4.43 8.19
C ILE A 106 8.32 3.65 7.94
N LEU A 107 9.01 3.23 9.00
CA LEU A 107 10.19 2.37 8.90
C LEU A 107 9.85 1.03 8.24
N ARG A 108 8.73 0.40 8.64
CA ARG A 108 8.24 -0.83 7.99
C ARG A 108 7.93 -0.60 6.51
N TYR A 109 7.19 0.46 6.20
CA TYR A 109 6.86 0.83 4.82
C TYR A 109 8.13 1.06 3.98
N ALA A 110 9.06 1.86 4.47
CA ALA A 110 10.28 2.22 3.77
C ALA A 110 11.20 1.00 3.55
N ALA A 111 11.37 0.16 4.58
CA ALA A 111 12.15 -1.07 4.48
C ALA A 111 11.55 -2.06 3.47
N LYS A 112 10.22 -2.24 3.49
CA LYS A 112 9.52 -3.14 2.55
C LYS A 112 9.68 -2.70 1.10
N ASN A 113 9.63 -1.39 0.85
CA ASN A 113 9.67 -0.80 -0.50
C ASN A 113 11.05 -0.30 -0.92
N LYS A 114 12.10 -0.59 -0.13
CA LYS A 114 13.51 -0.26 -0.41
C LYS A 114 13.80 1.24 -0.49
N TYR A 115 13.06 2.06 0.26
CA TYR A 115 13.37 3.48 0.45
C TYR A 115 14.41 3.64 1.56
N THR A 116 15.68 3.41 1.22
CA THR A 116 16.79 3.35 2.18
C THR A 116 16.95 4.63 2.99
N ASP A 117 16.82 5.79 2.36
CA ASP A 117 17.02 7.08 3.03
C ASP A 117 15.94 7.32 4.09
N LEU A 118 14.67 7.13 3.71
CA LEU A 118 13.54 7.20 4.63
C LEU A 118 13.60 6.14 5.72
N ALA A 119 14.06 4.92 5.40
CA ALA A 119 14.24 3.87 6.39
C ALA A 119 15.32 4.24 7.41
N ASN A 120 16.43 4.85 6.98
CA ASN A 120 17.48 5.29 7.90
C ASN A 120 16.99 6.42 8.82
N GLU A 121 16.28 7.41 8.27
CA GLU A 121 15.69 8.49 9.05
C GLU A 121 14.68 7.97 10.08
N ALA A 122 13.79 7.06 9.67
CA ALA A 122 12.82 6.44 10.56
C ALA A 122 13.49 5.56 11.62
N ALA A 123 14.57 4.85 11.26
CA ALA A 123 15.32 4.02 12.20
C ALA A 123 15.86 4.85 13.37
N LEU A 124 16.44 6.02 13.10
CA LEU A 124 16.97 6.92 14.14
C LEU A 124 15.91 7.29 15.18
N LEU A 125 14.67 7.52 14.75
CA LEU A 125 13.56 7.86 15.63
C LEU A 125 13.03 6.68 16.46
N THR A 126 13.38 5.44 16.08
CA THR A 126 12.93 4.22 16.74
C THR A 126 13.94 3.58 17.69
N ILE A 127 15.19 4.07 17.75
CA ILE A 127 16.28 3.48 18.56
C ILE A 127 15.91 3.28 20.04
N GLY A 128 15.10 4.19 20.61
CA GLY A 128 14.67 4.14 22.00
C GLY A 128 13.38 3.35 22.26
N PHE A 129 12.77 2.74 21.24
CA PHE A 129 11.50 2.05 21.41
C PHE A 129 11.70 0.68 22.04
N ASP A 130 10.76 0.29 22.89
CA ASP A 130 10.74 -1.06 23.45
C ASP A 130 10.66 -2.12 22.33
N TYR A 131 11.43 -3.20 22.47
CA TYR A 131 11.45 -4.29 21.51
C TYR A 131 10.05 -4.85 21.22
N LYS A 132 9.17 -4.91 22.22
CA LYS A 132 7.79 -5.35 22.06
C LYS A 132 7.02 -4.43 21.11
N ARG A 133 7.16 -3.11 21.28
CA ARG A 133 6.53 -2.10 20.42
C ARG A 133 7.01 -2.25 18.97
N ILE A 134 8.31 -2.41 18.79
CA ILE A 134 8.90 -2.65 17.45
C ILE A 134 8.35 -3.94 16.84
N LYS A 135 8.38 -5.05 17.59
CA LYS A 135 7.88 -6.34 17.11
C LYS A 135 6.40 -6.30 16.70
N GLU A 136 5.57 -5.57 17.44
CA GLU A 136 4.16 -5.36 17.09
C GLU A 136 4.01 -4.59 15.78
N SER A 137 4.78 -3.53 15.57
CA SER A 137 4.77 -2.76 14.32
C SER A 137 5.20 -3.59 13.11
N PHE A 138 6.16 -4.51 13.25
CA PHE A 138 6.64 -5.37 12.16
C PHE A 138 5.75 -6.59 11.86
N GLY A 139 4.67 -6.80 12.61
CA GLY A 139 3.65 -7.80 12.27
C GLY A 139 4.22 -9.21 12.11
N GLY A 140 4.88 -9.75 13.13
CA GLY A 140 5.19 -11.19 13.23
C GLY A 140 6.08 -11.82 12.15
N ASP A 141 6.48 -11.13 11.08
CA ASP A 141 7.35 -11.66 10.02
C ASP A 141 8.77 -11.89 10.58
N PRO A 142 9.19 -13.15 10.79
CA PRO A 142 10.42 -13.48 11.49
C PRO A 142 11.69 -13.12 10.70
N ASP A 143 11.60 -12.84 9.39
CA ASP A 143 12.77 -12.51 8.56
C ASP A 143 13.06 -11.01 8.48
N THR A 144 12.18 -10.16 9.01
CA THR A 144 12.36 -8.70 8.94
C THR A 144 13.64 -8.22 9.63
N PRO A 145 14.00 -8.66 10.86
CA PRO A 145 15.23 -8.21 11.52
C PRO A 145 16.50 -8.60 10.75
N ARG A 146 16.48 -9.69 9.97
CA ARG A 146 17.64 -10.15 9.19
C ARG A 146 17.93 -9.27 7.99
N ARG A 147 16.92 -8.57 7.46
CA ARG A 147 17.09 -7.62 6.36
C ARG A 147 17.77 -6.32 6.78
N TRP A 148 17.94 -6.07 8.08
CA TRP A 148 18.50 -4.84 8.63
C TRP A 148 20.01 -4.88 8.86
N VAL A 149 20.61 -6.07 8.93
CA VAL A 149 22.03 -6.24 9.29
C VAL A 149 22.91 -6.47 8.05
N ARG A 150 22.60 -5.82 6.92
CA ARG A 150 23.47 -5.84 5.73
C ARG A 150 23.64 -4.46 5.13
#